data_AF-A0A369JYL9-F1
#
_entry.id   AF-A0A369JYL9-F1
#
_cell.length_a   1.000
_cell.length_b   1.000
_cell.length_c   1.000
_cell.angle_alpha   90.00
_cell.angle_beta   90.00
_cell.angle_gamma   90.00
#
_symmetry.space_group_name_H-M   'P 1'
#
loop_
_entity.id
_entity.type
_entity.pdbx_description
1 polymer ?
#
loop_
_entity_poly.entity_id
_entity_poly.type
_entity_poly.pdbx_seq_one_letter_code
_entity_poly.pdbx_strand_id
1 'polypeptide(L)'
;MFQYVYPRLQPSIENIDFETLAPLAEAVEKYQVYPALRLCTIMMKNTLPNHALEVLEYSMKHGHTALIDLAGPLVTLEMMSNATTTVSPEVLQAWVRFHRIWNKALCIVVECDSPFHRSKDNGCEWERYGGDGWKAKILISLLGSGGIMGVNSNISALQLISVESRATHCCRTAAETWQAKARAAMEKVPAFSTVL
;
A
#
# COMPACT_ATOMS: atom_id res chain seq x y z
N MET A 1 19.37 22.02 -6.55
CA MET A 1 18.79 22.10 -7.91
C MET A 1 19.76 22.68 -8.95
N PHE A 2 20.29 23.91 -8.83
CA PHE A 2 21.12 24.53 -9.90
C PHE A 2 22.30 23.70 -10.39
N GLN A 3 22.81 22.83 -9.53
CA GLN A 3 23.87 21.88 -9.84
C GLN A 3 23.57 20.94 -11.03
N TYR A 4 22.29 20.68 -11.32
CA TYR A 4 21.83 19.80 -12.40
C TYR A 4 21.64 20.52 -13.75
N VAL A 5 21.70 21.86 -13.77
CA VAL A 5 21.49 22.66 -14.98
C VAL A 5 22.79 22.79 -15.78
N TYR A 6 23.94 22.71 -15.11
CA TYR A 6 25.24 22.86 -15.73
C TYR A 6 25.73 21.55 -16.36
N PRO A 7 26.51 21.61 -17.47
CA PRO A 7 27.09 20.45 -18.13
C PRO A 7 28.27 19.92 -17.30
N ARG A 8 27.94 19.27 -16.19
CA ARG A 8 28.89 18.67 -15.25
C ARG A 8 28.36 17.35 -14.75
N LEU A 9 29.21 16.59 -14.07
CA LEU A 9 28.77 15.38 -13.38
C LEU A 9 27.66 15.75 -12.39
N GLN A 10 26.51 15.08 -12.53
CA GLN A 10 25.36 15.34 -11.67
C GLN A 10 25.67 14.90 -10.25
N PRO A 11 25.32 15.70 -9.23
CA PRO A 11 25.53 15.31 -7.85
C PRO A 11 24.67 14.08 -7.52
N SER A 12 25.22 13.16 -6.72
CA SER A 12 24.43 12.07 -6.17
C SER A 12 23.46 12.60 -5.11
N ILE A 13 22.24 12.08 -5.12
CA ILE A 13 21.20 12.34 -4.12
C ILE A 13 20.76 11.06 -3.40
N GLU A 14 21.53 9.98 -3.51
CA GLU A 14 21.16 8.67 -2.94
C GLU A 14 21.11 8.67 -1.40
N ASN A 15 21.84 9.56 -0.74
CA ASN A 15 22.01 9.60 0.72
C ASN A 15 21.51 10.90 1.37
N ILE A 16 20.59 11.62 0.71
CA ILE A 16 19.96 12.78 1.34
C ILE A 16 18.75 12.35 2.15
N ASP A 17 18.51 13.04 3.27
CA ASP A 17 17.34 12.88 4.10
C ASP A 17 16.08 13.42 3.42
N PHE A 18 14.92 12.96 3.88
CA PHE A 18 13.63 13.37 3.31
C PHE A 18 13.41 14.89 3.39
N GLU A 19 13.82 15.52 4.49
CA GLU A 19 13.71 16.97 4.69
C GLU A 19 14.50 17.77 3.66
N THR A 20 15.56 17.20 3.08
CA THR A 20 16.29 17.80 1.96
C THR A 20 15.71 17.39 0.61
N LEU A 21 15.27 16.13 0.47
CA LEU A 21 14.71 15.59 -0.77
C LEU A 21 13.40 16.27 -1.16
N ALA A 22 12.47 16.47 -0.21
CA ALA A 22 11.16 17.04 -0.46
C ALA A 22 11.22 18.45 -1.10
N PRO A 23 11.92 19.44 -0.50
CA PRO A 23 12.06 20.76 -1.12
C PRO A 23 12.89 20.73 -2.41
N LEU A 24 13.85 19.80 -2.53
CA LEU A 24 14.60 19.63 -3.78
C LEU A 24 13.69 19.16 -4.91
N ALA A 25 12.86 18.14 -4.68
CA ALA A 25 11.93 17.60 -5.66
C ALA A 25 10.91 18.67 -6.08
N GLU A 26 10.35 19.42 -5.12
CA GLU A 26 9.46 20.56 -5.39
C GLU A 26 10.12 21.62 -6.27
N ALA A 27 11.37 21.98 -5.98
CA ALA A 27 12.10 22.93 -6.81
C ALA A 27 12.38 22.36 -8.21
N VAL A 28 12.78 21.09 -8.31
CA VAL A 28 13.06 20.42 -9.58
C VAL A 28 11.82 20.38 -10.47
N GLU A 29 10.64 20.10 -9.92
CA GLU A 29 9.36 20.15 -10.63
C GLU A 29 9.02 21.58 -11.06
N LYS A 30 9.03 22.54 -10.11
CA LYS A 30 8.65 23.94 -10.35
C LYS A 30 9.47 24.60 -11.46
N TYR A 31 10.76 24.31 -11.51
CA TYR A 31 11.68 24.87 -12.50
C TYR A 31 11.95 23.91 -13.67
N GLN A 32 11.22 22.79 -13.74
CA GLN A 32 11.30 21.79 -14.80
C GLN A 32 12.74 21.34 -15.11
N VAL A 33 13.50 21.03 -14.06
CA VAL A 33 14.88 20.55 -14.20
C VAL A 33 14.85 19.07 -14.56
N TYR A 34 14.54 18.80 -15.83
CA TYR A 34 14.33 17.46 -16.37
C TYR A 34 15.42 16.42 -16.02
N PRO A 35 16.73 16.77 -16.01
CA PRO A 35 17.76 15.80 -15.62
C PRO A 35 17.61 15.29 -14.17
N ALA A 36 17.11 16.14 -13.27
CA ALA A 36 16.92 15.81 -11.86
C ALA A 36 15.52 15.24 -11.56
N LEU A 37 14.53 15.52 -12.42
CA LEU A 37 13.12 15.18 -12.18
C LEU A 37 12.95 13.67 -11.98
N ARG A 38 13.44 12.87 -12.93
CA ARG A 38 13.36 11.41 -12.83
C ARG A 38 14.08 10.85 -11.60
N LEU A 39 15.21 11.44 -11.23
CA LEU A 39 15.96 11.03 -10.03
C LEU A 39 15.17 11.34 -8.76
N CYS A 40 14.60 12.55 -8.65
CA CYS A 40 13.79 12.94 -7.50
C CYS A 40 12.55 12.05 -7.37
N THR A 41 11.86 11.74 -8.47
CA THR A 41 10.71 10.81 -8.44
C THR A 41 11.10 9.41 -7.95
N ILE A 42 12.27 8.89 -8.36
CA ILE A 42 12.77 7.59 -7.89
C ILE A 42 13.09 7.66 -6.38
N MET A 43 13.76 8.71 -5.94
CA MET A 43 14.11 8.88 -4.53
C MET A 43 12.85 9.03 -3.66
N MET A 44 11.83 9.76 -4.13
CA MET A 44 10.51 9.86 -3.48
C MET A 44 9.82 8.50 -3.37
N LYS A 45 9.96 7.64 -4.37
CA LYS A 45 9.45 6.26 -4.27
C LYS A 45 10.19 5.46 -3.19
N ASN A 46 11.49 5.66 -3.04
CA ASN A 46 12.33 4.91 -2.10
C ASN A 46 12.10 5.30 -0.62
N THR A 47 11.42 6.42 -0.35
CA THR A 47 11.07 6.85 1.01
C THR A 47 9.78 6.20 1.52
N LEU A 48 9.05 5.49 0.66
CA LEU A 48 7.88 4.69 1.05
C LEU A 48 8.31 3.46 1.87
N PRO A 49 7.52 3.06 2.88
CA PRO A 49 6.22 3.61 3.28
C PRO A 49 6.29 4.79 4.27
N ASN A 50 7.48 5.16 4.75
CA ASN A 50 7.63 6.08 5.88
C ASN A 50 7.08 7.48 5.64
N HIS A 51 7.17 7.98 4.40
CA HIS A 51 6.69 9.31 4.00
C HIS A 51 5.52 9.23 3.00
N ALA A 52 4.62 8.25 3.19
CA ALA A 52 3.56 7.96 2.23
C ALA A 52 2.63 9.15 1.96
N LEU A 53 2.29 9.93 2.99
CA LEU A 53 1.35 11.05 2.85
C LEU A 53 1.97 12.19 2.04
N GLU A 54 3.21 12.55 2.37
CA GLU A 54 3.95 13.61 1.71
C GLU A 54 4.25 13.25 0.25
N VAL A 55 4.59 11.97 0.00
CA VAL A 55 4.79 11.46 -1.36
C VAL A 55 3.47 11.44 -2.13
N LEU A 56 2.34 11.10 -1.50
CA LEU A 56 1.02 11.16 -2.13
C LEU A 56 0.68 12.60 -2.53
N GLU A 57 0.87 13.56 -1.63
CA GLU A 57 0.60 14.98 -1.90
C GLU A 57 1.48 15.54 -3.02
N TYR A 58 2.79 15.28 -2.97
CA TYR A 58 3.73 15.62 -4.04
C TYR A 58 3.29 15.00 -5.38
N SER A 59 2.98 13.71 -5.39
CA SER A 59 2.63 12.99 -6.63
C SER A 59 1.30 13.46 -7.22
N MET A 60 0.29 13.75 -6.39
CA MET A 60 -0.98 14.33 -6.83
C MET A 60 -0.79 15.74 -7.39
N LYS A 61 0.02 16.58 -6.74
CA LYS A 61 0.30 17.95 -7.16
C LYS A 61 0.97 18.03 -8.53
N HIS A 62 1.89 17.11 -8.83
CA HIS A 62 2.67 17.11 -10.08
C HIS A 62 2.19 16.07 -11.11
N GLY A 63 1.13 15.30 -10.81
CA GLY A 63 0.51 14.37 -11.74
C GLY A 63 1.26 13.04 -11.96
N HIS A 64 2.04 12.59 -10.98
CA HIS A 64 2.81 11.33 -11.05
C HIS A 64 1.94 10.11 -10.76
N THR A 65 1.08 9.72 -11.70
CA THR A 65 0.08 8.64 -11.53
C THR A 65 0.63 7.33 -10.96
N ALA A 66 1.77 6.86 -11.47
CA ALA A 66 2.40 5.64 -10.98
C ALA A 66 2.87 5.75 -9.51
N LEU A 67 3.23 6.94 -9.05
CA LEU A 67 3.62 7.19 -7.67
C LEU A 67 2.39 7.38 -6.77
N ILE A 68 1.33 8.01 -7.28
CA ILE A 68 0.02 8.11 -6.63
C ILE A 68 -0.51 6.71 -6.30
N ASP A 69 -0.46 5.78 -7.26
CA ASP A 69 -0.96 4.41 -7.08
C ASP A 69 -0.14 3.59 -6.07
N LEU A 70 1.12 3.95 -5.86
CA LEU A 70 1.99 3.32 -4.86
C LEU A 70 1.79 3.93 -3.47
N ALA A 71 1.73 5.26 -3.37
CA ALA A 71 1.67 5.97 -2.10
C ALA A 71 0.27 5.94 -1.48
N GLY A 72 -0.78 6.08 -2.30
CA GLY A 72 -2.18 6.16 -1.85
C GLY A 72 -2.60 5.02 -0.91
N PRO A 73 -2.36 3.75 -1.27
CA PRO A 73 -2.66 2.62 -0.40
C PRO A 73 -1.85 2.57 0.90
N LEU A 74 -0.71 3.27 1.00
CA LEU A 74 0.17 3.26 2.17
C LEU A 74 -0.22 4.32 3.22
N VAL A 75 -1.04 5.31 2.85
CA VAL A 75 -1.47 6.36 3.78
C VAL A 75 -2.50 5.81 4.76
N THR A 76 -2.12 5.78 6.05
CA THR A 76 -2.99 5.30 7.13
C THR A 76 -3.96 6.38 7.60
N LEU A 77 -5.03 5.97 8.29
CA LEU A 77 -5.94 6.92 8.95
C LEU A 77 -5.21 7.79 9.98
N GLU A 78 -4.22 7.26 10.69
CA GLU A 78 -3.42 8.01 11.66
C GLU A 78 -2.63 9.13 10.98
N MET A 79 -1.91 8.81 9.89
CA MET A 79 -1.20 9.81 9.07
C MET A 79 -2.14 10.91 8.60
N MET A 80 -3.29 10.53 8.05
CA MET A 80 -4.30 11.47 7.55
C MET A 80 -4.89 12.32 8.68
N SER A 81 -5.21 11.72 9.83
CA SER A 81 -5.79 12.42 10.98
C SER A 81 -4.82 13.47 11.54
N ASN A 82 -3.54 13.12 11.65
CA ASN A 82 -2.49 14.03 12.13
C ASN A 82 -2.23 15.20 11.17
N ALA A 83 -2.55 15.03 9.88
CA ALA A 83 -2.32 16.02 8.83
C ALA A 83 -3.59 16.72 8.35
N THR A 84 -4.74 16.55 9.02
CA THR A 84 -6.05 17.10 8.60
C THR A 84 -6.03 18.61 8.32
N THR A 85 -5.19 19.38 9.01
CA THR A 85 -5.09 20.83 8.83
C THR A 85 -4.06 21.27 7.78
N THR A 86 -3.18 20.37 7.35
CA THR A 86 -2.07 20.68 6.43
C THR A 86 -2.26 20.06 5.06
N VAL A 87 -2.93 18.91 4.98
CA VAL A 87 -3.17 18.18 3.74
C VAL A 87 -4.11 18.96 2.82
N SER A 88 -3.81 18.96 1.53
CA SER A 88 -4.72 19.53 0.53
C SER A 88 -6.12 18.86 0.56
N PRO A 89 -7.21 19.63 0.38
CA PRO A 89 -8.57 19.09 0.33
C PRO A 89 -8.77 18.01 -0.75
N GLU A 90 -8.06 18.14 -1.87
CA GLU A 90 -8.09 17.19 -2.99
C GLU A 90 -7.54 15.82 -2.58
N VAL A 91 -6.39 15.79 -1.89
CA VAL A 91 -5.78 14.56 -1.35
C VAL A 91 -6.71 13.92 -0.33
N LEU A 92 -7.26 14.70 0.60
CA LEU A 92 -8.19 14.20 1.62
C LEU A 92 -9.45 13.58 0.97
N GLN A 93 -10.05 14.27 0.00
CA GLN A 93 -11.24 13.78 -0.69
C GLN A 93 -10.97 12.47 -1.45
N ALA A 94 -9.87 12.41 -2.20
CA ALA A 94 -9.44 11.22 -2.92
C ALA A 94 -9.18 10.05 -1.97
N TRP A 95 -8.45 10.30 -0.89
CA TRP A 95 -8.14 9.29 0.12
C TRP A 95 -9.41 8.73 0.77
N VAL A 96 -10.36 9.56 1.19
CA VAL A 96 -11.63 9.10 1.79
C VAL A 96 -12.41 8.19 0.83
N ARG A 97 -12.45 8.54 -0.47
CA ARG A 97 -13.11 7.71 -1.49
C ARG A 97 -12.44 6.35 -1.65
N PHE A 98 -11.11 6.35 -1.79
CA PHE A 98 -10.32 5.13 -1.93
C PHE A 98 -10.46 4.24 -0.69
N HIS A 99 -10.28 4.83 0.49
CA HIS A 99 -10.35 4.19 1.79
C HIS A 99 -11.68 3.47 2.01
N ARG A 100 -12.79 4.10 1.63
CA ARG A 100 -14.12 3.47 1.66
C ARG A 100 -14.22 2.24 0.77
N ILE A 101 -13.68 2.28 -0.45
CA ILE A 101 -13.73 1.16 -1.40
C ILE A 101 -12.88 0.00 -0.89
N TRP A 102 -11.67 0.29 -0.43
CA TRP A 102 -10.79 -0.73 0.12
C TRP A 102 -11.36 -1.35 1.39
N ASN A 103 -11.92 -0.56 2.33
CA ASN A 103 -12.54 -1.13 3.53
C ASN A 103 -13.72 -2.04 3.21
N LYS A 104 -14.52 -1.73 2.18
CA LYS A 104 -15.56 -2.66 1.72
C LYS A 104 -14.98 -3.98 1.23
N ALA A 105 -13.87 -3.95 0.49
CA ALA A 105 -13.18 -5.16 0.07
C ALA A 105 -12.61 -5.93 1.27
N LEU A 106 -12.03 -5.25 2.25
CA LEU A 106 -11.54 -5.86 3.49
C LEU A 106 -12.64 -6.51 4.30
N CYS A 107 -13.81 -5.86 4.47
CA CYS A 107 -14.95 -6.47 5.15
C CYS A 107 -15.31 -7.80 4.50
N ILE A 108 -15.37 -7.87 3.15
CA ILE A 108 -15.61 -9.11 2.43
C ILE A 108 -14.52 -10.15 2.75
N VAL A 109 -13.24 -9.77 2.79
CA VAL A 109 -12.13 -10.69 3.08
C VAL A 109 -12.18 -11.23 4.52
N VAL A 110 -12.54 -10.37 5.49
CA VAL A 110 -12.67 -10.72 6.91
C VAL A 110 -13.88 -11.63 7.13
N GLU A 111 -15.05 -11.23 6.61
CA GLU A 111 -16.33 -11.94 6.71
C GLU A 111 -16.38 -13.19 5.83
N CYS A 112 -15.43 -13.37 4.91
CA CYS A 112 -15.21 -14.66 4.28
C CYS A 112 -14.78 -15.67 5.36
N ASP A 113 -15.77 -16.32 5.96
CA ASP A 113 -15.58 -17.49 6.79
C ASP A 113 -14.71 -18.48 6.03
N SER A 114 -13.66 -18.97 6.71
CA SER A 114 -13.04 -20.21 6.26
C SER A 114 -14.17 -21.24 6.31
N PRO A 115 -14.51 -21.93 5.20
CA PRO A 115 -15.64 -22.85 5.23
C PRO A 115 -15.44 -23.80 6.42
N PHE A 116 -16.37 -23.72 7.40
CA PHE A 116 -16.26 -24.43 8.67
C PHE A 116 -15.86 -25.88 8.40
N HIS A 117 -14.61 -26.21 8.75
CA HIS A 117 -14.13 -27.56 8.57
C HIS A 117 -14.65 -28.42 9.72
N ARG A 118 -15.84 -29.02 9.55
CA ARG A 118 -16.26 -30.16 10.38
C ARG A 118 -15.54 -31.41 9.89
N SER A 119 -14.27 -31.56 10.25
CA SER A 119 -13.65 -32.88 10.18
C SER A 119 -14.33 -33.80 11.20
N LYS A 120 -14.80 -34.98 10.77
CA LYS A 120 -15.11 -36.08 11.70
C LYS A 120 -13.84 -36.82 12.16
N ASP A 121 -12.72 -36.58 11.47
CA ASP A 121 -11.44 -37.19 11.78
C ASP A 121 -10.63 -36.28 12.71
N ASN A 122 -10.21 -36.84 13.84
CA ASN A 122 -9.41 -36.18 14.90
C ASN A 122 -8.01 -35.72 14.43
N GLY A 123 -7.72 -35.73 13.12
CA GLY A 123 -6.40 -35.41 12.55
C GLY A 123 -6.31 -34.09 11.78
N CYS A 124 -7.42 -33.41 11.44
CA CYS A 124 -7.37 -32.08 10.81
C CYS A 124 -7.40 -31.00 11.91
N GLU A 125 -6.24 -30.73 12.52
CA GLU A 125 -6.05 -29.71 13.57
C GLU A 125 -5.88 -28.29 12.99
N TRP A 126 -6.93 -27.76 12.35
CA TRP A 126 -6.94 -26.40 11.78
C TRP A 126 -6.68 -25.31 12.82
N GLU A 127 -7.29 -25.43 14.01
CA GLU A 127 -7.12 -24.51 15.14
C GLU A 127 -5.75 -24.69 15.83
N ARG A 128 -5.16 -25.91 15.82
CA ARG A 128 -3.93 -26.24 16.58
C ARG A 128 -2.63 -25.98 15.80
N TYR A 129 -2.62 -26.16 14.47
CA TYR A 129 -1.42 -26.00 13.63
C TYR A 129 -1.41 -24.77 12.71
N GLY A 130 -2.32 -23.82 12.92
CA GLY A 130 -2.13 -22.47 12.40
C GLY A 130 -2.96 -22.09 11.17
N GLY A 131 -4.10 -22.76 10.94
CA GLY A 131 -5.15 -22.34 10.02
C GLY A 131 -5.67 -20.93 10.29
N ASP A 132 -5.95 -20.62 11.55
CA ASP A 132 -6.35 -19.26 11.93
C ASP A 132 -5.13 -18.35 12.05
N GLY A 133 -3.95 -18.90 12.36
CA GLY A 133 -2.70 -18.14 12.43
C GLY A 133 -2.21 -17.60 11.08
N TRP A 134 -2.30 -18.37 9.99
CA TRP A 134 -1.90 -17.89 8.65
C TRP A 134 -2.90 -16.85 8.11
N LYS A 135 -4.21 -17.11 8.24
CA LYS A 135 -5.25 -16.16 7.87
C LYS A 135 -5.12 -14.88 8.69
N ALA A 136 -4.95 -14.99 10.01
CA ALA A 136 -4.74 -13.83 10.88
C ALA A 136 -3.49 -13.04 10.50
N LYS A 137 -2.37 -13.69 10.14
CA LYS A 137 -1.17 -12.98 9.66
C LYS A 137 -1.44 -12.18 8.39
N ILE A 138 -2.13 -12.77 7.41
CA ILE A 138 -2.50 -12.05 6.17
C ILE A 138 -3.43 -10.88 6.51
N LEU A 139 -4.45 -11.10 7.34
CA LEU A 139 -5.37 -10.05 7.76
C LEU A 139 -4.64 -8.92 8.50
N ILE A 140 -3.74 -9.23 9.44
CA ILE A 140 -2.91 -8.24 10.13
C ILE A 140 -2.06 -7.44 9.12
N SER A 141 -1.46 -8.12 8.13
CA SER A 141 -0.68 -7.44 7.08
C SER A 141 -1.54 -6.57 6.16
N LEU A 142 -2.78 -6.96 5.86
CA LEU A 142 -3.72 -6.18 5.05
C LEU A 142 -4.34 -5.00 5.80
N LEU A 143 -4.54 -5.15 7.10
CA LEU A 143 -5.08 -4.13 8.00
C LEU A 143 -4.02 -3.07 8.37
N GLY A 144 -2.74 -3.41 8.24
CA GLY A 144 -1.63 -2.58 8.67
C GLY A 144 -1.54 -2.48 10.19
N SER A 145 -0.45 -1.89 10.70
CA SER A 145 -0.34 -1.48 12.09
C SER A 145 -1.35 -0.36 12.36
N GLY A 146 -2.54 -0.70 12.85
CA GLY A 146 -3.61 0.25 13.19
C GLY A 146 -5.01 -0.08 12.67
N GLY A 147 -5.20 -1.17 11.93
CA GLY A 147 -6.55 -1.69 11.62
C GLY A 147 -7.33 -0.97 10.52
N ILE A 148 -6.78 0.09 9.92
CA ILE A 148 -7.54 1.00 9.04
C ILE A 148 -6.75 1.37 7.75
N MET A 149 -5.98 0.40 7.25
CA MET A 149 -5.40 0.26 5.88
C MET A 149 -3.90 0.48 5.69
N GLY A 150 -3.41 -0.30 4.71
CA GLY A 150 -2.16 -0.15 3.98
C GLY A 150 -1.24 -1.34 4.22
N VAL A 151 -0.90 -2.08 3.17
CA VAL A 151 0.11 -3.12 3.28
C VAL A 151 1.39 -2.42 3.74
N ASN A 152 1.84 -2.68 4.96
CA ASN A 152 3.02 -2.03 5.55
C ASN A 152 4.34 -2.56 4.93
N SER A 153 4.34 -2.78 3.62
CA SER A 153 5.48 -3.28 2.86
C SER A 153 5.25 -3.00 1.36
N ASN A 154 6.31 -3.08 0.57
CA ASN A 154 6.27 -2.99 -0.90
C ASN A 154 5.53 -4.17 -1.59
N ILE A 155 4.83 -5.01 -0.82
CA ILE A 155 4.12 -6.18 -1.30
C ILE A 155 2.66 -5.78 -1.55
N SER A 156 2.11 -6.15 -2.70
CA SER A 156 0.69 -5.90 -2.98
C SER A 156 -0.22 -6.81 -2.14
N ALA A 157 -1.46 -6.37 -1.89
CA ALA A 157 -2.46 -7.19 -1.21
C ALA A 157 -2.67 -8.56 -1.91
N LEU A 158 -2.63 -8.59 -3.24
CA LEU A 158 -2.77 -9.83 -4.01
C LEU A 158 -1.62 -10.80 -3.76
N GLN A 159 -0.39 -10.31 -3.65
CA GLN A 159 0.77 -11.13 -3.31
C GLN A 159 0.68 -11.68 -1.89
N LEU A 160 0.20 -10.89 -0.92
CA LEU A 160 -0.03 -11.36 0.45
C LEU A 160 -1.08 -12.47 0.52
N ILE A 161 -2.16 -12.35 -0.25
CA ILE A 161 -3.23 -13.34 -0.26
C ILE A 161 -2.81 -14.64 -0.95
N SER A 162 -1.90 -14.57 -1.93
CA SER A 162 -1.53 -15.71 -2.80
C SER A 162 -0.46 -16.65 -2.20
N VAL A 163 -0.06 -16.46 -0.94
CA VAL A 163 0.95 -17.31 -0.28
C VAL A 163 0.44 -18.75 -0.16
N GLU A 164 1.23 -19.74 -0.58
CA GLU A 164 0.84 -21.16 -0.52
C GLU A 164 0.49 -21.61 0.90
N SER A 165 -0.67 -22.26 1.03
CA SER A 165 -1.09 -22.87 2.28
C SER A 165 -0.29 -24.14 2.57
N ARG A 166 0.37 -24.20 3.73
CA ARG A 166 1.08 -25.41 4.22
C ARG A 166 0.15 -26.47 4.81
N ALA A 167 -1.16 -26.33 4.62
CA ALA A 167 -2.14 -27.18 5.26
C ALA A 167 -2.26 -28.57 4.61
N THR A 168 -2.75 -29.55 5.37
CA THR A 168 -3.07 -30.90 4.90
C THR A 168 -4.18 -30.89 3.84
N HIS A 169 -4.36 -32.00 3.09
CA HIS A 169 -5.24 -32.09 1.92
C HIS A 169 -6.69 -31.57 2.16
N CYS A 170 -7.28 -31.85 3.33
CA CYS A 170 -8.60 -31.34 3.75
C CYS A 170 -8.62 -29.80 3.86
N CYS A 171 -7.58 -29.23 4.48
CA CYS A 171 -7.46 -27.82 4.82
C CYS A 171 -6.96 -26.93 3.68
N ARG A 172 -6.27 -27.52 2.68
CA ARG A 172 -5.79 -26.82 1.49
C ARG A 172 -6.95 -26.26 0.67
N THR A 173 -7.98 -27.06 0.43
CA THR A 173 -9.16 -26.65 -0.35
C THR A 173 -9.90 -25.47 0.28
N ALA A 174 -10.04 -25.47 1.62
CA ALA A 174 -10.64 -24.36 2.36
C ALA A 174 -9.81 -23.07 2.25
N ALA A 175 -8.49 -23.19 2.38
CA ALA A 175 -7.56 -22.08 2.21
C ALA A 175 -7.60 -21.50 0.79
N GLU A 176 -7.54 -22.35 -0.24
CA GLU A 176 -7.63 -21.93 -1.65
C GLU A 176 -8.97 -21.26 -1.95
N THR A 177 -10.07 -21.77 -1.39
CA THR A 177 -11.40 -21.17 -1.53
C THR A 177 -11.46 -19.79 -0.91
N TRP A 178 -10.92 -19.62 0.30
CA TRP A 178 -10.82 -18.31 0.94
C TRP A 178 -9.93 -17.36 0.13
N GLN A 179 -8.76 -17.81 -0.33
CA GLN A 179 -7.85 -17.02 -1.16
C GLN A 179 -8.50 -16.58 -2.47
N ALA A 180 -9.28 -17.45 -3.12
CA ALA A 180 -10.00 -17.10 -4.34
C ALA A 180 -11.03 -15.99 -4.09
N LYS A 181 -11.81 -16.08 -2.99
CA LYS A 181 -12.76 -15.03 -2.61
C LYS A 181 -12.08 -13.72 -2.23
N ALA A 182 -11.01 -13.80 -1.43
CA ALA A 182 -10.23 -12.65 -1.02
C ALA A 182 -9.58 -11.94 -2.22
N ARG A 183 -9.01 -12.69 -3.17
CA ARG A 183 -8.50 -12.14 -4.44
C ARG A 183 -9.60 -11.46 -5.24
N ALA A 184 -10.73 -12.13 -5.46
CA ALA A 184 -11.85 -11.57 -6.20
C ALA A 184 -12.42 -10.28 -5.56
N ALA A 185 -12.31 -10.13 -4.23
CA ALA A 185 -12.66 -8.89 -3.55
C ALA A 185 -11.62 -7.80 -3.76
N MET A 186 -10.32 -8.12 -3.61
CA MET A 186 -9.23 -7.15 -3.75
C MET A 186 -9.00 -6.71 -5.21
N GLU A 187 -9.25 -7.57 -6.20
CA GLU A 187 -9.18 -7.22 -7.62
C GLU A 187 -10.21 -6.16 -8.04
N LYS A 188 -11.29 -6.01 -7.27
CA LYS A 188 -12.30 -4.95 -7.49
C LYS A 188 -11.87 -3.61 -6.92
N VAL A 189 -10.82 -3.56 -6.10
CA VAL A 189 -10.27 -2.31 -5.61
C VAL A 189 -9.50 -1.67 -6.75
N PRO A 190 -9.93 -0.50 -7.24
CA PRO A 190 -9.27 0.11 -8.38
C PRO A 190 -7.97 0.79 -7.92
N ALA A 191 -7.11 1.17 -8.87
CA ALA A 191 -5.92 1.98 -8.59
C ALA A 191 -6.31 3.34 -7.97
N PHE A 192 -5.46 3.91 -7.11
CA PHE A 192 -5.78 5.15 -6.41
C PHE A 192 -6.05 6.31 -7.37
N SER A 193 -5.25 6.41 -8.44
CA SER A 193 -5.40 7.42 -9.50
C SER A 193 -6.77 7.43 -10.18
N THR A 194 -7.52 6.33 -10.13
CA THR A 194 -8.86 6.22 -10.75
C THR A 194 -9.98 6.83 -9.90
N VAL A 195 -9.73 7.12 -8.62
CA VAL A 195 -10.74 7.68 -7.71
C VAL A 195 -10.62 9.19 -7.51
N LEU A 196 -9.61 9.80 -8.14
CA LEU A 196 -9.36 11.25 -8.18
C LEU A 196 -10.57 11.97 -8.80
#